data_AF-A0A9D1XJV8-F1
#
_entry.id   AF-A0A9D1XJV8-F1
#
_cell.length_a   1.000
_cell.length_b   1.000
_cell.length_c   1.000
_cell.angle_alpha   90.00
_cell.angle_beta   90.00
_cell.angle_gamma   90.00
#
_symmetry.space_group_name_H-M   'P 1'
#
loop_
_entity.id
_entity.type
_entity.pdbx_description
1 polymer ?
#
loop_
_entity_poly.entity_id
_entity_poly.type
_entity_poly.pdbx_seq_one_letter_code
_entity_poly.pdbx_strand_id
1 'polypeptide(L)'
;MLKKLLTIGLSLMMVITLTACGGDDSNSGSSSSGGSDNNTTEERPFTESKGLIKYFTIEGENVCLPETVGEYVRYLEKIGTKVELGDTGNTVDEAGELDAGGVSSMVAFLKVYIDGASDEWQWFGIRYENDTDESLPIADCKVTQITLDYDTITEETNHHCLDSFVFITQDDQEIAMDGDTTSSDLLDYIGDPYQNTDGHWHYSDDQGYEYEMVTENKKGILTRVVITYPESN
;
A
#
# COMPACT_ATOMS: atom_id res chain seq x y z
N MET A 1 -11.63 -32.17 6.54
CA MET A 1 -10.85 -33.14 5.72
C MET A 1 -11.50 -33.29 4.34
N LEU A 2 -10.96 -32.61 3.31
CA LEU A 2 -10.90 -33.04 1.89
C LEU A 2 -10.07 -31.97 1.14
N LYS A 3 -8.74 -32.03 1.21
CA LYS A 3 -7.82 -32.41 0.11
C LYS A 3 -8.02 -31.64 -1.21
N LYS A 4 -7.12 -30.66 -1.40
CA LYS A 4 -6.37 -30.28 -2.62
C LYS A 4 -6.98 -30.66 -3.97
N LEU A 5 -7.16 -29.66 -4.84
CA LEU A 5 -6.89 -29.80 -6.27
C LEU A 5 -6.19 -28.54 -6.80
N LEU A 6 -4.87 -28.69 -6.90
CA LEU A 6 -3.94 -27.88 -7.67
C LEU A 6 -4.20 -28.21 -9.16
N THR A 7 -4.46 -27.22 -10.01
CA THR A 7 -4.41 -27.41 -11.47
C THR A 7 -3.45 -26.38 -12.06
N ILE A 8 -2.20 -26.81 -12.20
CA ILE A 8 -1.19 -26.22 -13.07
C ILE A 8 -1.53 -26.67 -14.50
N GLY A 9 -1.77 -25.71 -15.39
CA GLY A 9 -2.05 -25.94 -16.81
C GLY A 9 -1.30 -24.96 -17.70
N LEU A 10 0.02 -24.86 -17.54
CA LEU A 10 0.88 -24.07 -18.41
C LEU A 10 1.35 -24.92 -19.60
N SER A 11 0.70 -24.78 -20.75
CA SER A 11 1.30 -25.17 -22.04
C SER A 11 0.63 -24.47 -23.22
N LEU A 12 1.20 -23.35 -23.67
CA LEU A 12 1.29 -23.02 -25.10
C LEU A 12 2.21 -21.80 -25.31
N MET A 13 3.43 -22.02 -25.79
CA MET A 13 4.15 -21.00 -26.55
C MET A 13 4.83 -21.67 -27.74
N MET A 14 4.16 -21.55 -28.89
CA MET A 14 4.76 -21.77 -30.20
C MET A 14 5.45 -20.48 -30.64
N VAL A 15 6.65 -20.68 -31.16
CA VAL A 15 7.66 -19.71 -31.59
C VAL A 15 7.22 -18.91 -32.81
N ILE A 16 7.55 -17.62 -32.90
CA ILE A 16 7.93 -16.99 -34.18
C ILE A 16 9.14 -16.08 -33.95
N THR A 17 10.30 -16.55 -34.40
CA THR A 17 11.48 -15.74 -34.70
C THR A 17 11.30 -15.08 -36.07
N LEU A 18 11.42 -13.75 -36.15
CA LEU A 18 11.67 -13.05 -37.40
C LEU A 18 12.96 -12.24 -37.28
N THR A 19 13.99 -12.75 -37.94
CA THR A 19 15.16 -11.98 -38.36
C THR A 19 14.78 -11.22 -39.62
N ALA A 20 14.93 -9.90 -39.62
CA ALA A 20 14.98 -9.11 -40.84
C ALA A 20 16.11 -8.09 -40.74
N CYS A 21 17.19 -8.36 -41.46
CA CYS A 21 18.16 -7.36 -41.86
C CYS A 21 17.49 -6.38 -42.83
N GLY A 22 17.59 -5.08 -42.58
CA GLY A 22 17.32 -4.02 -43.53
C GLY A 22 18.25 -2.86 -43.25
N GLY A 23 19.19 -2.62 -44.16
CA GLY A 23 20.19 -1.56 -44.06
C GLY A 23 19.72 -0.21 -44.59
N ASP A 24 20.53 0.78 -44.21
CA ASP A 24 20.83 2.09 -44.78
C ASP A 24 19.90 3.31 -44.51
N ASP A 25 20.49 4.21 -43.72
CA ASP A 25 20.61 5.66 -43.87
C ASP A 25 19.36 6.54 -44.09
N SER A 26 19.01 7.29 -43.05
CA SER A 26 18.91 8.76 -43.19
C SER A 26 18.98 9.49 -41.84
N ASN A 27 19.97 10.36 -41.76
CA ASN A 27 20.20 11.40 -40.77
C ASN A 27 19.04 12.42 -40.73
N SER A 28 18.42 12.63 -39.56
CA SER A 28 17.86 13.93 -39.21
C SER A 28 17.55 14.07 -37.72
N GLY A 29 18.09 15.12 -37.11
CA GLY A 29 17.40 15.86 -36.05
C GLY A 29 17.67 15.42 -34.62
N SER A 30 18.56 16.15 -33.96
CA SER A 30 18.72 16.15 -32.50
C SER A 30 17.38 16.44 -31.80
N SER A 31 16.97 15.54 -30.92
CA SER A 31 16.38 15.91 -29.64
C SER A 31 17.21 15.20 -28.59
N SER A 32 17.80 15.97 -27.69
CA SER A 32 18.44 15.42 -26.50
C SER A 32 17.36 14.72 -25.69
N SER A 33 17.27 13.40 -25.88
CA SER A 33 16.72 12.51 -24.86
C SER A 33 17.62 12.69 -23.64
N GLY A 34 17.22 13.61 -22.76
CA GLY A 34 17.61 13.51 -21.36
C GLY A 34 16.97 12.23 -20.90
N GLY A 35 17.75 11.14 -20.90
CA GLY A 35 17.39 9.96 -20.16
C GLY A 35 17.28 10.42 -18.71
N SER A 36 16.05 10.61 -18.23
CA SER A 36 15.77 10.23 -16.86
C SER A 36 16.11 8.74 -16.82
N ASP A 37 17.23 8.44 -16.19
CA ASP A 37 17.45 7.11 -15.66
C ASP A 37 16.31 6.90 -14.65
N ASN A 38 15.19 6.36 -15.13
CA ASN A 38 14.04 5.97 -14.33
C ASN A 38 14.53 4.87 -13.40
N ASN A 39 14.95 5.26 -12.20
CA ASN A 39 15.34 4.34 -11.14
C ASN A 39 14.10 3.87 -10.33
N THR A 40 12.90 4.01 -10.88
CA THR A 40 11.62 3.71 -10.23
C THR A 40 11.04 2.35 -10.62
N THR A 41 11.74 1.52 -11.39
CA THR A 41 11.11 0.39 -12.12
C THR A 41 11.12 -0.97 -11.43
N GLU A 42 11.96 -1.24 -10.44
CA GLU A 42 12.03 -2.58 -9.82
C GLU A 42 11.39 -2.63 -8.43
N GLU A 43 10.49 -3.60 -8.23
CA GLU A 43 9.93 -3.91 -6.91
C GLU A 43 11.07 -4.29 -5.96
N ARG A 44 11.17 -3.58 -4.83
CA ARG A 44 12.20 -3.88 -3.84
C ARG A 44 12.05 -5.33 -3.35
N PRO A 45 13.15 -6.03 -3.05
CA PRO A 45 13.09 -7.36 -2.46
C PRO A 45 12.25 -7.34 -1.18
N PHE A 46 11.54 -8.43 -0.93
CA PHE A 46 10.76 -8.58 0.29
C PHE A 46 11.65 -8.46 1.53
N THR A 47 11.28 -7.56 2.44
CA THR A 47 11.94 -7.36 3.73
C THR A 47 10.90 -7.18 4.83
N GLU A 48 11.16 -7.83 5.96
CA GLU A 48 10.38 -7.65 7.18
C GLU A 48 10.90 -6.43 7.95
N SER A 49 9.98 -5.56 8.35
CA SER A 49 10.23 -4.61 9.45
C SER A 49 10.50 -5.38 10.74
N LYS A 50 11.22 -4.75 11.67
CA LYS A 50 11.45 -5.26 13.02
C LYS A 50 10.52 -4.61 14.04
N GLY A 51 9.56 -3.84 13.56
CA GLY A 51 8.53 -3.19 14.36
C GLY A 51 7.43 -4.15 14.81
N LEU A 52 6.40 -3.59 15.46
CA LEU A 52 5.23 -4.36 15.89
C LEU A 52 4.58 -5.11 14.72
N ILE A 53 4.47 -4.42 13.58
CA ILE A 53 4.03 -4.98 12.30
C ILE A 53 5.26 -5.15 11.40
N LYS A 54 5.52 -6.40 11.00
CA LYS A 54 6.66 -6.76 10.13
C LYS A 54 6.37 -6.41 8.67
N TYR A 55 5.19 -6.78 8.21
CA TYR A 55 4.72 -6.65 6.83
C TYR A 55 3.22 -6.88 6.80
N PHE A 56 2.59 -6.72 5.63
CA PHE A 56 1.20 -7.13 5.44
C PHE A 56 1.09 -8.08 4.25
N THR A 57 -0.01 -8.82 4.18
CA THR A 57 -0.36 -9.61 3.02
C THR A 57 -1.55 -8.99 2.30
N ILE A 58 -1.54 -9.11 0.99
CA ILE A 58 -2.62 -8.71 0.09
C ILE A 58 -2.88 -9.90 -0.82
N GLU A 59 -4.12 -10.42 -0.86
CA GLU A 59 -4.45 -11.65 -1.61
C GLU A 59 -3.52 -12.84 -1.29
N GLY A 60 -3.00 -12.89 -0.06
CA GLY A 60 -2.05 -13.91 0.39
C GLY A 60 -0.61 -13.74 -0.09
N GLU A 61 -0.29 -12.64 -0.80
CA GLU A 61 1.08 -12.27 -1.14
C GLU A 61 1.68 -11.34 -0.09
N ASN A 62 2.88 -11.67 0.38
CA ASN A 62 3.59 -10.80 1.32
C ASN A 62 4.11 -9.55 0.63
N VAL A 63 3.80 -8.39 1.20
CA VAL A 63 4.27 -7.08 0.74
C VAL A 63 4.80 -6.30 1.92
N CYS A 64 5.82 -5.51 1.66
CA CYS A 64 6.53 -4.83 2.73
C CYS A 64 5.83 -3.52 3.09
N LEU A 65 6.23 -2.91 4.22
CA LEU A 65 5.84 -1.53 4.52
C LEU A 65 6.40 -0.59 3.43
N PRO A 66 5.56 0.10 2.63
CA PRO A 66 6.04 0.91 1.50
C PRO A 66 6.89 2.08 1.99
N GLU A 67 7.99 2.40 1.31
CA GLU A 67 8.84 3.55 1.66
C GLU A 67 8.46 4.80 0.83
N THR A 68 7.95 4.60 -0.39
CA THR A 68 7.48 5.68 -1.28
C THR A 68 6.02 5.50 -1.70
N VAL A 69 5.38 6.57 -2.16
CA VAL A 69 4.00 6.50 -2.68
C VAL A 69 3.91 5.52 -3.84
N GLY A 70 4.88 5.56 -4.76
CA GLY A 70 4.93 4.68 -5.93
C GLY A 70 5.07 3.21 -5.56
N GLU A 71 5.85 2.87 -4.51
CA GLU A 71 5.89 1.51 -3.98
C GLU A 71 4.53 1.07 -3.45
N TYR A 72 3.85 1.92 -2.69
CA TYR A 72 2.54 1.57 -2.14
C TYR A 72 1.52 1.34 -3.25
N VAL A 73 1.49 2.22 -4.26
CA VAL A 73 0.63 2.08 -5.44
C VAL A 73 0.85 0.74 -6.13
N ARG A 74 2.10 0.35 -6.37
CA ARG A 74 2.41 -0.93 -7.01
C ARG A 74 1.92 -2.14 -6.23
N TYR A 75 1.99 -2.10 -4.90
CA TYR A 75 1.43 -3.15 -4.06
C TYR A 75 -0.09 -3.19 -4.17
N LEU A 76 -0.76 -2.04 -4.22
CA LEU A 76 -2.22 -1.94 -4.39
C LEU A 76 -2.68 -2.27 -5.83
N GLU A 77 -1.85 -2.09 -6.84
CA GLU A 77 -2.15 -2.53 -8.21
C GLU A 77 -2.22 -4.06 -8.35
N LYS A 78 -1.76 -4.83 -7.36
CA LYS A 78 -1.94 -6.29 -7.33
C LYS A 78 -3.39 -6.71 -7.11
N ILE A 79 -4.22 -5.83 -6.52
CA ILE A 79 -5.64 -6.08 -6.21
C ILE A 79 -6.61 -5.24 -7.04
N GLY A 80 -6.10 -4.24 -7.73
CA GLY A 80 -6.90 -3.32 -8.52
C GLY A 80 -6.40 -3.18 -9.95
N THR A 81 -7.31 -2.82 -10.85
CA THR A 81 -6.98 -2.53 -12.26
C THR A 81 -6.36 -1.15 -12.44
N LYS A 82 -6.50 -0.27 -11.43
CA LYS A 82 -6.06 1.12 -11.46
C LYS A 82 -6.01 1.70 -10.04
N VAL A 83 -5.03 2.57 -9.78
CA VAL A 83 -4.94 3.36 -8.55
C VAL A 83 -4.88 4.85 -8.90
N GLU A 84 -5.74 5.65 -8.29
CA GLU A 84 -5.75 7.12 -8.44
C GLU A 84 -5.42 7.79 -7.11
N LEU A 85 -4.77 8.96 -7.19
CA LEU A 85 -4.78 9.91 -6.09
C LEU A 85 -6.18 10.57 -6.06
N GLY A 86 -6.98 10.23 -5.06
CA GLY A 86 -8.42 10.44 -5.08
C GLY A 86 -8.85 11.90 -5.21
N ASP A 87 -8.08 12.83 -4.65
CA ASP A 87 -8.37 14.27 -4.74
C ASP A 87 -8.10 14.87 -6.13
N THR A 88 -7.28 14.20 -6.95
CA THR A 88 -6.90 14.68 -8.29
C THR A 88 -7.64 13.96 -9.40
N GLY A 89 -8.07 12.71 -9.17
CA GLY A 89 -8.62 11.83 -10.20
C GLY A 89 -7.57 11.36 -11.21
N ASN A 90 -6.29 11.61 -10.94
CA ASN A 90 -5.17 11.19 -11.76
C ASN A 90 -4.47 9.98 -11.12
N THR A 91 -3.76 9.19 -11.92
CA THR A 91 -2.81 8.21 -11.35
C THR A 91 -1.70 8.95 -10.60
N VAL A 92 -0.98 8.26 -9.72
CA VAL A 92 0.10 8.89 -8.94
C VAL A 92 1.21 9.45 -9.84
N ASP A 93 1.52 8.77 -10.95
CA ASP A 93 2.49 9.25 -11.95
C ASP A 93 2.02 10.52 -12.68
N GLU A 94 0.71 10.74 -12.77
CA GLU A 94 0.09 11.90 -13.42
C GLU A 94 -0.31 12.99 -12.41
N ALA A 95 -0.14 12.75 -11.12
CA ALA A 95 -0.56 13.67 -10.06
C ALA A 95 0.38 14.87 -9.88
N GLY A 96 1.53 14.87 -10.56
CA GLY A 96 2.51 15.97 -10.56
C GLY A 96 3.59 15.82 -9.49
N GLU A 97 4.06 16.95 -9.00
CA GLU A 97 5.16 17.04 -8.04
C GLU A 97 4.70 17.70 -6.74
N LEU A 98 5.35 17.32 -5.63
CA LEU A 98 5.24 17.98 -4.34
C LEU A 98 6.42 18.95 -4.18
N ASP A 99 6.13 20.19 -3.81
CA ASP A 99 7.16 21.21 -3.58
C ASP A 99 8.16 20.79 -2.49
N ALA A 100 9.37 21.36 -2.54
CA ALA A 100 10.43 21.13 -1.54
C ALA A 100 9.94 21.36 -0.10
N GLY A 101 10.23 20.40 0.80
CA GLY A 101 9.73 20.42 2.18
C GLY A 101 8.21 20.30 2.31
N GLY A 102 7.51 19.99 1.21
CA GLY A 102 6.07 19.82 1.19
C GLY A 102 5.64 18.56 1.91
N VAL A 103 4.46 18.61 2.51
CA VAL A 103 3.78 17.44 3.08
C VAL A 103 2.41 17.36 2.44
N SER A 104 1.96 16.15 2.11
CA SER A 104 0.61 15.93 1.61
C SER A 104 -0.40 16.57 2.56
N SER A 105 -1.44 17.21 2.02
CA SER A 105 -2.58 17.68 2.82
C SER A 105 -3.18 16.53 3.64
N MET A 106 -3.82 16.88 4.76
CA MET A 106 -4.47 15.96 5.73
C MET A 106 -5.10 14.74 5.01
N VAL A 107 -4.45 13.57 5.19
CA VAL A 107 -4.73 12.26 4.57
C VAL A 107 -5.10 12.34 3.09
N ALA A 108 -4.10 12.34 2.22
CA ALA A 108 -4.31 11.97 0.83
C ALA A 108 -4.83 10.52 0.79
N PHE A 109 -5.59 10.18 -0.24
CA PHE A 109 -6.08 8.81 -0.37
C PHE A 109 -5.90 8.24 -1.75
N LEU A 110 -5.60 6.95 -1.76
CA LEU A 110 -5.48 6.14 -2.95
C LEU A 110 -6.81 5.44 -3.19
N LYS A 111 -7.36 5.67 -4.37
CA LYS A 111 -8.58 5.04 -4.85
C LYS A 111 -8.20 3.86 -5.73
N VAL A 112 -8.44 2.66 -5.23
CA VAL A 112 -8.06 1.39 -5.89
C VAL A 112 -9.30 0.78 -6.51
N TYR A 113 -9.34 0.65 -7.84
CA TYR A 113 -10.46 0.09 -8.57
C TYR A 113 -10.35 -1.44 -8.63
N ILE A 114 -11.18 -2.15 -7.87
CA ILE A 114 -11.07 -3.60 -7.66
C ILE A 114 -11.46 -4.35 -8.93
N ASP A 115 -10.71 -5.41 -9.27
CA ASP A 115 -10.98 -6.21 -10.47
C ASP A 115 -12.32 -6.97 -10.37
N GLY A 116 -13.04 -7.08 -11.49
CA GLY A 116 -14.26 -7.90 -11.58
C GLY A 116 -15.60 -7.20 -11.33
N ALA A 117 -15.64 -5.94 -10.90
CA ALA A 117 -16.86 -5.13 -10.79
C ALA A 117 -16.62 -3.71 -11.35
N SER A 118 -17.29 -3.36 -12.44
CA SER A 118 -17.16 -2.03 -13.04
C SER A 118 -17.65 -0.96 -12.06
N ASP A 119 -16.78 -0.02 -11.72
CA ASP A 119 -17.01 1.14 -10.85
C ASP A 119 -16.94 0.90 -9.33
N GLU A 120 -16.56 -0.31 -8.89
CA GLU A 120 -16.24 -0.56 -7.47
C GLU A 120 -14.78 -0.18 -7.17
N TRP A 121 -14.59 0.60 -6.12
CA TRP A 121 -13.28 1.03 -5.67
C TRP A 121 -13.22 1.07 -4.16
N GLN A 122 -12.01 0.98 -3.63
CA GLN A 122 -11.75 1.06 -2.21
C GLN A 122 -10.72 2.13 -1.89
N TRP A 123 -10.81 2.61 -0.66
CA TRP A 123 -10.02 3.72 -0.14
C TRP A 123 -8.86 3.20 0.69
N PHE A 124 -7.66 3.73 0.42
CA PHE A 124 -6.45 3.46 1.18
C PHE A 124 -5.82 4.80 1.55
N GLY A 125 -5.73 5.10 2.84
CA GLY A 125 -5.19 6.36 3.32
C GLY A 125 -3.67 6.38 3.29
N ILE A 126 -3.10 7.51 2.86
CA ILE A 126 -1.66 7.72 2.82
C ILE A 126 -1.31 9.15 3.25
N ARG A 127 -0.20 9.30 3.97
CA ARG A 127 0.48 10.57 4.14
C ARG A 127 1.88 10.43 3.60
N TYR A 128 2.34 11.45 2.88
CA TYR A 128 3.67 11.47 2.31
C TYR A 128 4.29 12.86 2.40
N GLU A 129 5.61 12.91 2.35
CA GLU A 129 6.38 14.15 2.37
C GLU A 129 7.45 14.14 1.29
N ASN A 130 7.83 15.34 0.88
CA ASN A 130 9.05 15.60 0.14
C ASN A 130 10.05 16.18 1.15
N ASP A 131 10.96 15.34 1.63
CA ASP A 131 12.01 15.69 2.59
C ASP A 131 13.26 16.28 1.91
N THR A 132 13.17 16.60 0.61
CA THR A 132 14.26 17.17 -0.17
C THR A 132 14.14 18.68 -0.36
N ASP A 133 15.22 19.31 -0.83
CA ASP A 133 15.30 20.75 -1.12
C ASP A 133 14.77 21.12 -2.53
N GLU A 134 14.30 20.16 -3.31
CA GLU A 134 13.77 20.35 -4.68
C GLU A 134 12.37 19.75 -4.80
N SER A 135 11.59 20.17 -5.81
CA SER A 135 10.31 19.51 -6.09
C SER A 135 10.53 18.06 -6.53
N LEU A 136 9.65 17.17 -6.08
CA LEU A 136 9.77 15.73 -6.29
C LEU A 136 8.46 15.16 -6.84
N PRO A 137 8.47 14.26 -7.83
CA PRO A 137 7.27 13.54 -8.24
C PRO A 137 6.58 12.88 -7.04
N ILE A 138 5.24 12.91 -7.01
CA ILE A 138 4.50 12.33 -5.88
C ILE A 138 4.84 10.85 -5.70
N ALA A 139 5.04 10.10 -6.78
CA ALA A 139 5.47 8.70 -6.74
C ALA A 139 6.75 8.47 -5.92
N ASP A 140 7.67 9.44 -5.92
CA ASP A 140 8.96 9.35 -5.26
C ASP A 140 8.93 9.92 -3.83
N CYS A 141 7.84 10.57 -3.42
CA CYS A 141 7.69 11.11 -2.08
C CYS A 141 7.68 10.01 -1.01
N LYS A 142 8.29 10.32 0.13
CA LYS A 142 8.41 9.40 1.26
C LYS A 142 7.07 9.19 1.95
N VAL A 143 6.69 7.96 2.21
CA VAL A 143 5.50 7.64 3.03
C VAL A 143 5.80 7.93 4.50
N THR A 144 4.92 8.67 5.14
CA THR A 144 4.98 8.99 6.57
C THR A 144 3.83 8.38 7.38
N GLN A 145 2.75 7.99 6.72
CA GLN A 145 1.64 7.29 7.36
C GLN A 145 0.87 6.44 6.34
N ILE A 146 0.40 5.27 6.77
CA ILE A 146 -0.65 4.53 6.08
C ILE A 146 -1.87 4.40 7.00
N THR A 147 -3.06 4.40 6.41
CA THR A 147 -4.32 4.27 7.15
C THR A 147 -5.25 3.34 6.40
N LEU A 148 -5.66 2.26 7.06
CA LEU A 148 -6.62 1.31 6.54
C LEU A 148 -7.88 1.34 7.38
N ASP A 149 -9.01 1.58 6.72
CA ASP A 149 -10.33 1.56 7.32
C ASP A 149 -11.06 0.30 6.87
N TYR A 150 -11.64 -0.42 7.83
CA TYR A 150 -12.59 -1.50 7.59
C TYR A 150 -13.82 -1.29 8.47
N ASP A 151 -14.56 -0.23 8.18
CA ASP A 151 -15.72 0.13 8.95
C ASP A 151 -16.97 -0.59 8.42
N THR A 152 -17.16 -1.84 8.85
CA THR A 152 -18.39 -2.63 8.54
C THR A 152 -19.69 -2.01 9.05
N ILE A 153 -19.62 -0.94 9.85
CA ILE A 153 -20.76 -0.31 10.52
C ILE A 153 -21.27 0.88 9.72
N THR A 154 -20.40 1.57 8.97
CA THR A 154 -20.82 2.68 8.10
C THR A 154 -21.45 2.18 6.81
N GLU A 155 -22.55 2.84 6.40
CA GLU A 155 -23.19 2.63 5.09
C GLU A 155 -22.40 3.29 3.95
N GLU A 156 -21.37 4.09 4.27
CA GLU A 156 -20.49 4.68 3.28
C GLU A 156 -19.52 3.62 2.76
N THR A 157 -19.72 3.21 1.50
CA THR A 157 -18.91 2.20 0.79
C THR A 157 -17.42 2.54 0.72
N ASN A 158 -17.06 3.80 0.96
CA ASN A 158 -15.72 4.32 0.76
C ASN A 158 -14.79 4.08 1.95
N HIS A 159 -15.24 3.42 3.02
CA HIS A 159 -14.45 3.15 4.24
C HIS A 159 -14.26 1.66 4.53
N HIS A 160 -14.29 0.83 3.48
CA HIS A 160 -14.11 -0.62 3.55
C HIS A 160 -12.91 -1.01 2.68
N CYS A 161 -11.75 -1.29 3.31
CA CYS A 161 -10.61 -1.90 2.64
C CYS A 161 -10.87 -3.39 2.34
N LEU A 162 -9.95 -4.07 1.65
CA LEU A 162 -10.14 -5.48 1.30
C LEU A 162 -10.06 -6.33 2.56
N ASP A 163 -10.92 -7.33 2.63
CA ASP A 163 -10.87 -8.38 3.64
C ASP A 163 -9.57 -9.21 3.55
N SER A 164 -8.94 -9.22 2.37
CA SER A 164 -7.66 -9.89 2.15
C SER A 164 -6.45 -9.17 2.73
N PHE A 165 -6.62 -8.00 3.36
CA PHE A 165 -5.54 -7.28 4.01
C PHE A 165 -5.28 -7.83 5.42
N VAL A 166 -4.12 -8.45 5.61
CA VAL A 166 -3.72 -9.04 6.90
C VAL A 166 -2.37 -8.50 7.33
N PHE A 167 -2.30 -7.92 8.53
CA PHE A 167 -1.02 -7.49 9.11
C PHE A 167 -0.35 -8.65 9.84
N ILE A 168 0.95 -8.81 9.62
CA ILE A 168 1.76 -9.83 10.29
C ILE A 168 2.61 -9.16 11.36
N THR A 169 2.38 -9.57 12.60
CA THR A 169 3.05 -9.02 13.78
C THR A 169 4.45 -9.61 13.97
N GLN A 170 5.25 -9.01 14.85
CA GLN A 170 6.58 -9.51 15.22
C GLN A 170 6.58 -10.97 15.74
N ASP A 171 5.47 -11.41 16.31
CA ASP A 171 5.28 -12.76 16.87
C ASP A 171 4.51 -13.71 15.91
N ASP A 172 4.53 -13.40 14.61
CA ASP A 172 3.88 -14.15 13.54
C ASP A 172 2.36 -14.33 13.73
N GLN A 173 1.71 -13.45 14.49
CA GLN A 173 0.25 -13.38 14.57
C GLN A 173 -0.33 -12.59 13.41
N GLU A 174 -1.49 -13.04 12.93
CA GLU A 174 -2.26 -12.42 11.85
C GLU A 174 -3.34 -11.51 12.44
N ILE A 175 -3.31 -10.23 12.06
CA ILE A 175 -4.37 -9.26 12.37
C ILE A 175 -5.11 -8.96 11.07
N ALA A 176 -6.28 -9.57 10.90
CA ALA A 176 -7.08 -9.43 9.68
C ALA A 176 -8.01 -8.20 9.74
N MET A 177 -8.09 -7.47 8.63
CA MET A 177 -9.02 -6.36 8.43
C MET A 177 -10.32 -6.85 7.77
N ASP A 178 -11.01 -7.79 8.42
CA ASP A 178 -12.18 -8.51 7.87
C ASP A 178 -13.46 -8.35 8.71
N GLY A 179 -13.41 -7.54 9.77
CA GLY A 179 -14.54 -7.29 10.67
C GLY A 179 -14.78 -8.39 11.70
N ASP A 180 -13.91 -9.40 11.77
CA ASP A 180 -13.96 -10.48 12.76
C ASP A 180 -12.90 -10.30 13.86
N THR A 181 -11.78 -9.63 13.58
CA THR A 181 -10.75 -9.33 14.61
C THR A 181 -11.31 -8.42 15.71
N THR A 182 -11.27 -8.88 16.97
CA THR A 182 -11.76 -8.12 18.13
C THR A 182 -10.63 -7.58 19.00
N SER A 183 -10.94 -6.59 19.83
CA SER A 183 -10.07 -6.10 20.91
C SER A 183 -9.55 -7.20 21.84
N SER A 184 -10.30 -8.29 22.05
CA SER A 184 -9.81 -9.43 22.85
C SER A 184 -8.72 -10.19 22.10
N ASP A 185 -8.91 -10.41 20.80
CA ASP A 185 -7.88 -11.02 19.94
C ASP A 185 -6.63 -10.14 19.89
N LEU A 186 -6.79 -8.81 19.78
CA LEU A 186 -5.66 -7.88 19.82
C LEU A 186 -4.86 -7.97 21.13
N LEU A 187 -5.52 -8.02 22.29
CA LEU A 187 -4.82 -8.21 23.58
C LEU A 187 -4.04 -9.53 23.60
N ASP A 188 -4.61 -10.59 23.06
CA ASP A 188 -3.96 -11.90 23.02
C ASP A 188 -2.78 -11.93 22.03
N TYR A 189 -2.88 -11.20 20.90
CA TYR A 189 -1.88 -11.21 19.83
C TYR A 189 -0.71 -10.26 20.07
N ILE A 190 -0.98 -9.06 20.57
CA ILE A 190 0.00 -7.96 20.65
C ILE A 190 0.10 -7.32 22.05
N GLY A 191 -0.69 -7.80 23.02
CA GLY A 191 -0.63 -7.35 24.40
C GLY A 191 -1.32 -6.01 24.66
N ASP A 192 -1.07 -5.44 25.84
CA ASP A 192 -1.67 -4.18 26.27
C ASP A 192 -1.04 -2.98 25.52
N PRO A 193 -1.85 -2.03 25.01
CA PRO A 193 -1.35 -0.78 24.47
C PRO A 193 -0.79 0.12 25.58
N TYR A 194 0.15 1.00 25.24
CA TYR A 194 0.66 1.98 26.21
C TYR A 194 -0.39 3.03 26.56
N GLN A 195 -1.34 3.27 25.65
CA GLN A 195 -2.49 4.14 25.84
C GLN A 195 -3.73 3.54 25.18
N ASN A 196 -4.84 3.55 25.90
CA ASN A 196 -6.16 3.20 25.38
C ASN A 196 -7.16 4.26 25.82
N THR A 197 -7.75 4.99 24.86
CA THR A 197 -8.80 5.97 25.12
C THR A 197 -9.98 5.68 24.21
N ASP A 198 -11.12 5.32 24.80
CA ASP A 198 -12.38 5.05 24.08
C ASP A 198 -12.23 4.06 22.90
N GLY A 199 -11.32 3.08 23.02
CA GLY A 199 -11.11 2.09 21.95
C GLY A 199 -10.06 2.49 20.91
N HIS A 200 -9.36 3.61 21.10
CA HIS A 200 -8.15 3.97 20.35
C HIS A 200 -6.92 3.46 21.10
N TRP A 201 -6.29 2.42 20.54
CA TRP A 201 -5.19 1.70 21.19
C TRP A 201 -3.88 2.09 20.51
N HIS A 202 -2.98 2.68 21.29
CA HIS A 202 -1.72 3.18 20.77
C HIS A 202 -0.55 2.28 21.18
N TYR A 203 0.31 2.01 20.20
CA TYR A 203 1.57 1.28 20.35
C TYR A 203 2.71 2.05 19.70
N SER A 204 3.92 1.73 20.14
CA SER A 204 5.16 2.25 19.55
C SER A 204 6.22 1.15 19.60
N ASP A 205 7.15 1.16 18.68
CA ASP A 205 8.28 0.22 18.68
C ASP A 205 9.65 0.88 18.76
N ASP A 206 10.69 0.05 18.90
CA ASP A 206 12.08 0.48 19.02
C ASP A 206 12.66 1.06 17.72
N GLN A 207 11.98 0.88 16.58
CA GLN A 207 12.34 1.52 15.32
C GLN A 207 11.75 2.93 15.16
N GLY A 208 10.83 3.31 16.05
CA GLY A 208 10.16 4.61 16.06
C GLY A 208 8.86 4.64 15.27
N TYR A 209 8.30 3.51 14.86
CA TYR A 209 6.94 3.49 14.32
C TYR A 209 5.94 3.67 15.46
N GLU A 210 4.84 4.34 15.15
CA GLU A 210 3.67 4.40 16.00
C GLU A 210 2.49 3.71 15.31
N TYR A 211 1.65 3.07 16.12
CA TYR A 211 0.49 2.34 15.64
C TYR A 211 -0.75 2.77 16.40
N GLU A 212 -1.85 2.96 15.68
CA GLU A 212 -3.17 3.16 16.28
C GLU A 212 -4.10 2.07 15.76
N MET A 213 -4.66 1.28 16.66
CA MET A 213 -5.70 0.29 16.35
C MET A 213 -7.01 0.75 16.97
N VAL A 214 -8.03 0.94 16.14
CA VAL A 214 -9.32 1.49 16.58
C VAL A 214 -10.34 0.38 16.68
N THR A 215 -10.85 0.19 17.90
CA THR A 215 -11.96 -0.72 18.21
C THR A 215 -13.13 0.02 18.84
N GLU A 216 -13.28 1.32 18.55
CA GLU A 216 -14.34 2.19 19.06
C GLU A 216 -15.71 1.81 18.43
N ASN A 217 -16.24 0.67 18.83
CA ASN A 217 -17.60 0.28 18.51
C ASN A 217 -18.18 -0.63 19.60
N LYS A 218 -19.51 -0.80 19.58
CA LYS A 218 -20.24 -1.58 20.60
C LYS A 218 -19.81 -3.06 20.67
N LYS A 219 -19.17 -3.58 19.63
CA LYS A 219 -18.71 -4.97 19.56
C LYS A 219 -17.20 -5.10 19.83
N GLY A 220 -16.47 -3.99 19.93
CA GLY A 220 -15.02 -3.98 20.09
C GLY A 220 -14.28 -4.60 18.90
N ILE A 221 -14.84 -4.52 17.69
CA ILE A 221 -14.22 -5.02 16.45
C ILE A 221 -13.15 -4.04 15.97
N LEU A 222 -12.05 -4.50 15.39
CA LEU A 222 -11.06 -3.66 14.73
C LEU A 222 -11.65 -3.03 13.46
N THR A 223 -11.70 -1.70 13.41
CA THR A 223 -12.28 -0.95 12.28
C THR A 223 -11.27 -0.04 11.60
N ARG A 224 -10.13 0.25 12.22
CA ARG A 224 -9.07 1.04 11.60
C ARG A 224 -7.70 0.67 12.15
N VAL A 225 -6.70 0.66 11.27
CA VAL A 225 -5.28 0.60 11.62
C VAL A 225 -4.58 1.79 11.00
N VAL A 226 -3.83 2.54 11.81
CA VAL A 226 -2.90 3.59 11.38
C VAL A 226 -1.49 3.13 11.69
N ILE A 227 -0.58 3.25 10.73
CA ILE A 227 0.86 3.07 10.94
C ILE A 227 1.53 4.38 10.59
N THR A 228 2.14 5.02 11.58
CA THR A 228 2.94 6.23 11.43
C THR A 228 4.40 5.85 11.41
N TYR A 229 5.13 6.33 10.40
CA TYR A 229 6.53 6.00 10.19
C TYR A 229 7.42 6.86 11.10
N PRO A 230 8.63 6.39 11.43
CA PRO A 230 9.59 7.18 12.20
C PRO A 230 9.88 8.50 11.49
N GLU A 231 9.92 9.59 12.26
CA GLU A 231 10.36 10.89 11.74
C GLU A 231 11.78 10.76 11.16
N SER A 232 11.98 11.31 9.97
CA SER A 232 13.30 11.46 9.35
C SER A 232 14.16 12.36 10.25
N ASN A 233 15.20 11.82 10.89
CA ASN A 233 16.20 12.62 11.60
C ASN A 233 17.17 13.30 10.64
#